data_AF-A0A2D7HZ09-F1
#
_entry.id   AF-A0A2D7HZ09-F1
#
_cell.length_a   1.000
_cell.length_b   1.000
_cell.length_c   1.000
_cell.angle_alpha   90.00
_cell.angle_beta   90.00
_cell.angle_gamma   90.00
#
_symmetry.space_group_name_H-M   'P 1'
#
loop_
_entity.id
_entity.type
_entity.pdbx_description
1 polymer ?
#
loop_
_entity_poly.entity_id
_entity_poly.type
_entity_poly.pdbx_seq_one_letter_code
_entity_poly.pdbx_strand_id
1 'polypeptide(L)'
;MTRRPLLILLEFIIITVPLTWWWLNGGLDSYYDVFRRLAFPLLKEMGVNTFNPGLVRDRMISFIPFMGLMLVTPGLSLRRRFGGLLGGLALIFLSHVLLAYWAWASFVRDGEGASSMADFFPALMLADAFPFVLWALISSRVLAEALFKVLPRAQEKPSTNSADETTADQ
;
A
#
# COMPACT_ATOMS: atom_id res chain seq x y z
N MET A 1 21.74 1.45 -14.40
CA MET A 1 22.49 1.39 -13.12
C MET A 1 21.59 0.81 -12.05
N THR A 2 21.87 -0.40 -11.58
CA THR A 2 21.16 -1.04 -10.47
C THR A 2 21.54 -0.33 -9.17
N ARG A 3 20.61 0.43 -8.58
CA ARG A 3 20.83 1.01 -7.24
C ARG A 3 20.96 -0.15 -6.25
N ARG A 4 21.92 -0.05 -5.32
CA ARG A 4 22.09 -1.08 -4.27
C ARG A 4 20.82 -1.08 -3.40
N PRO A 5 20.28 -2.25 -3.02
CA PRO A 5 19.05 -2.32 -2.20
C PRO A 5 19.18 -1.55 -0.89
N LEU A 6 20.39 -1.49 -0.33
CA LEU A 6 20.73 -0.73 0.87
C LEU A 6 20.52 0.79 0.68
N LEU A 7 20.79 1.32 -0.52
CA LEU A 7 20.53 2.73 -0.83
C LEU A 7 19.04 3.02 -0.94
N ILE A 8 18.24 2.10 -1.51
CA ILE A 8 16.78 2.23 -1.59
C ILE A 8 16.18 2.27 -0.17
N LEU A 9 16.65 1.38 0.70
CA LEU A 9 16.22 1.37 2.11
C LEU A 9 16.60 2.68 2.82
N LEU A 10 17.81 3.18 2.60
CA LEU A 10 18.27 4.44 3.18
C LEU A 10 17.43 5.63 2.68
N GLU A 11 17.15 5.70 1.37
CA GLU A 11 16.28 6.73 0.77
C GLU A 11 14.87 6.68 1.38
N PHE A 12 14.33 5.48 1.59
CA PHE A 12 13.04 5.29 2.25
C PHE A 12 13.03 5.83 3.67
N ILE A 13 14.06 5.53 4.47
CA ILE A 13 14.18 6.06 5.83
C ILE A 13 14.31 7.58 5.82
N ILE A 14 15.18 8.13 4.96
CA ILE A 14 15.43 9.58 4.86
C ILE A 14 14.16 10.33 4.45
N ILE A 15 13.28 9.74 3.65
CA ILE A 15 12.01 10.37 3.24
C ILE A 15 10.92 10.18 4.30
N THR A 16 10.78 8.97 4.84
CA THR A 16 9.67 8.63 5.74
C THR A 16 9.83 9.25 7.12
N VAL A 17 11.06 9.41 7.64
CA VAL A 17 11.28 10.01 8.98
C VAL A 17 10.83 11.48 9.02
N PRO A 18 11.26 12.38 8.12
CA PRO A 18 10.75 13.75 8.07
C PRO A 18 9.26 13.81 7.77
N LEU A 19 8.75 12.93 6.91
CA LEU A 19 7.32 12.88 6.59
C LEU A 19 6.49 12.49 7.81
N THR A 20 6.98 11.53 8.61
CA THR A 20 6.39 11.13 9.90
C THR A 20 6.44 12.26 10.90
N TRP A 21 7.59 12.91 11.02
CA TRP A 21 7.70 14.07 11.92
C TRP A 21 6.71 15.17 11.52
N TRP A 22 6.65 15.55 10.25
CA TRP A 22 5.69 16.53 9.75
C TRP A 22 4.23 16.11 10.00
N TRP A 23 3.93 14.83 9.80
CA TRP A 23 2.60 14.27 10.07
C TRP A 23 2.19 14.41 11.53
N LEU A 24 3.10 14.06 12.45
CA LEU A 24 2.86 14.15 13.89
C LEU A 24 2.78 15.60 14.40
N ASN A 25 3.41 16.56 13.72
CA ASN A 25 3.41 17.98 14.11
C ASN A 25 2.27 18.81 13.50
N GLY A 26 1.26 18.17 12.91
CA GLY A 26 0.05 18.85 12.44
C GLY A 26 -0.55 18.31 11.15
N GLY A 27 0.17 17.46 10.41
CA GLY A 27 -0.39 16.76 9.25
C GLY A 27 -1.58 15.88 9.63
N LEU A 28 -1.51 15.20 10.77
CA LEU A 28 -2.61 14.39 11.31
C LEU A 28 -3.86 15.23 11.58
N ASP A 29 -3.71 16.38 12.23
CA ASP A 29 -4.85 17.26 12.56
C ASP A 29 -5.46 17.88 11.30
N SER A 30 -4.61 18.34 10.38
CA SER A 30 -5.05 18.90 9.10
C SER A 30 -5.79 17.86 8.25
N TYR A 31 -5.27 16.63 8.20
CA TYR A 31 -5.92 15.54 7.48
C TYR A 31 -7.23 15.13 8.16
N TYR A 32 -7.25 15.07 9.49
CA TYR A 32 -8.46 14.78 10.25
C TYR A 32 -9.56 15.84 10.01
N ASP A 33 -9.20 17.11 9.91
CA ASP A 33 -10.14 18.18 9.56
C ASP A 33 -10.72 18.01 8.15
N VAL A 34 -9.89 17.64 7.17
CA VAL A 34 -10.35 17.32 5.82
C VAL A 34 -11.28 16.11 5.84
N PHE A 35 -10.90 15.06 6.56
CA PHE A 35 -11.71 13.86 6.74
C PHE A 35 -13.07 14.21 7.35
N ARG A 36 -13.10 15.00 8.42
CA ARG A 36 -14.35 15.42 9.06
C ARG A 36 -15.24 16.22 8.11
N ARG A 37 -14.67 17.12 7.29
CA ARG A 37 -15.45 17.94 6.35
C ARG A 37 -16.01 17.13 5.19
N LEU A 38 -15.27 16.15 4.68
CA LEU A 38 -15.64 15.41 3.47
C LEU A 38 -16.35 14.07 3.77
N ALA A 39 -15.82 13.31 4.74
CA ALA A 39 -16.33 11.97 5.06
C ALA A 39 -17.55 12.00 5.97
N PHE A 40 -17.62 12.91 6.95
CA PHE A 40 -18.71 12.91 7.93
C PHE A 40 -20.09 13.12 7.30
N PRO A 41 -20.28 14.02 6.31
CA PRO A 41 -21.55 14.12 5.60
C PRO A 41 -21.96 12.79 4.96
N LEU A 42 -21.02 12.11 4.28
CA LEU A 42 -21.27 10.81 3.65
C LEU A 42 -21.61 9.73 4.69
N LEU A 43 -20.88 9.69 5.81
CA LEU A 43 -21.14 8.76 6.91
C LEU A 43 -22.52 9.01 7.53
N LYS A 44 -22.93 10.27 7.66
CA LYS A 44 -24.25 10.64 8.20
C LYS A 44 -25.39 10.15 7.30
N GLU A 45 -25.26 10.28 5.98
CA GLU A 45 -26.22 9.72 5.02
C GLU A 45 -26.32 8.18 5.12
N MET A 46 -25.26 7.52 5.58
CA MET A 46 -25.24 6.07 5.86
C MET A 46 -25.74 5.70 7.27
N GLY A 47 -26.24 6.66 8.04
CA GLY A 47 -26.82 6.44 9.38
C GLY A 47 -25.82 6.55 10.55
N VAL A 48 -24.58 6.96 10.30
CA VAL A 48 -23.57 7.17 11.34
C VAL A 48 -23.84 8.49 12.07
N ASN A 49 -24.42 8.40 13.27
CA ASN A 49 -24.79 9.58 14.08
C ASN A 49 -23.74 9.95 15.13
N THR A 50 -22.88 8.99 15.50
CA THR A 50 -21.80 9.18 16.47
C THR A 50 -20.51 8.66 15.86
N PHE A 51 -19.42 9.40 16.05
CA PHE A 51 -18.12 9.05 15.49
C PHE A 51 -17.09 9.07 16.62
N ASN A 52 -16.40 7.95 16.84
CA ASN A 52 -15.26 7.90 17.75
C ASN A 52 -13.99 8.27 16.96
N PRO A 53 -13.43 9.47 17.17
CA PRO A 53 -12.27 9.91 16.39
C PRO A 53 -11.01 9.12 16.68
N GLY A 54 -10.86 8.52 17.86
CA GLY A 54 -9.62 7.85 18.27
C GLY A 54 -9.27 6.66 17.37
N LEU A 55 -10.24 5.77 17.14
CA LEU A 55 -10.01 4.53 16.38
C LEU A 55 -9.55 4.76 14.94
N VAL A 56 -10.10 5.80 14.30
CA VAL A 56 -9.79 6.11 12.89
C VAL A 56 -8.54 6.99 12.81
N ARG A 57 -8.39 7.98 13.69
CA ARG A 57 -7.29 8.96 13.67
C ARG A 57 -5.93 8.29 13.77
N ASP A 58 -5.78 7.31 14.67
CA ASP A 58 -4.49 6.63 14.88
C ASP A 58 -4.05 5.80 13.66
N ARG A 59 -4.99 5.44 12.78
CA ARG A 59 -4.75 4.64 11.58
C ARG A 59 -4.50 5.46 10.32
N MET A 60 -4.72 6.78 10.40
CA MET A 60 -4.48 7.69 9.27
C MET A 60 -2.99 7.81 8.92
N ILE A 61 -2.06 7.32 9.74
CA ILE A 61 -0.62 7.31 9.43
C ILE A 61 -0.25 6.43 8.23
N SER A 62 -1.16 5.55 7.79
CA SER A 62 -1.01 4.61 6.66
C SER A 62 -0.62 5.27 5.33
N PHE A 63 -0.86 6.58 5.16
CA PHE A 63 -0.40 7.35 3.98
C PHE A 63 1.11 7.46 3.84
N ILE A 64 1.83 7.56 4.96
CA ILE A 64 3.27 7.80 4.98
C ILE A 64 4.06 6.67 4.29
N PRO A 65 3.87 5.39 4.65
CA PRO A 65 4.58 4.31 3.96
C PRO A 65 4.25 4.27 2.47
N PHE A 66 2.99 4.53 2.07
CA PHE A 66 2.62 4.61 0.65
C PHE A 66 3.36 5.73 -0.08
N MET A 67 3.36 6.94 0.47
CA MET A 67 4.06 8.08 -0.12
C MET A 67 5.57 7.82 -0.22
N GLY A 68 6.17 7.30 0.86
CA GLY A 68 7.59 6.94 0.89
C GLY A 68 7.94 5.93 -0.20
N LEU A 69 7.16 4.84 -0.32
CA LEU A 69 7.35 3.83 -1.35
C LEU A 69 7.22 4.42 -2.76
N MET A 70 6.19 5.23 -3.02
CA MET A 70 5.97 5.87 -4.33
C MET A 70 7.10 6.83 -4.72
N LEU A 71 7.67 7.55 -3.76
CA LEU A 71 8.76 8.51 -4.00
C LEU A 71 10.09 7.80 -4.27
N VAL A 72 10.36 6.73 -3.53
CA VAL A 72 11.63 5.98 -3.62
C VAL A 72 11.64 5.00 -4.77
N THR A 73 10.48 4.50 -5.23
CA THR A 73 10.42 3.49 -6.28
C THR A 73 11.10 3.99 -7.56
N PRO A 74 12.23 3.38 -7.96
CA PRO A 74 12.98 3.80 -9.13
C PRO A 74 12.25 3.39 -10.42
N GLY A 75 12.45 4.11 -11.51
CA GLY A 75 11.89 3.73 -12.82
C GLY A 75 10.41 4.05 -13.02
N LEU A 76 9.70 4.58 -12.01
CA LEU A 76 8.37 5.16 -12.23
C LEU A 76 8.48 6.49 -12.97
N SER A 77 7.77 6.61 -14.10
CA SER A 77 7.64 7.89 -14.79
C SER A 77 6.93 8.91 -13.88
N LEU A 78 7.25 10.21 -14.03
CA LEU A 78 6.63 11.27 -13.22
C LEU A 78 5.09 11.24 -13.32
N ARG A 79 4.54 11.02 -14.52
CA ARG A 79 3.09 10.91 -14.73
C ARG A 79 2.47 9.77 -13.91
N ARG A 80 3.10 8.58 -13.91
CA ARG A 80 2.63 7.43 -13.14
C ARG A 80 2.82 7.63 -11.64
N ARG A 81 3.89 8.32 -11.24
CA ARG A 81 4.15 8.69 -9.85
C ARG A 81 3.09 9.66 -9.32
N PHE A 82 2.85 10.76 -10.00
CA PHE A 82 1.84 11.75 -9.59
C PHE A 82 0.42 11.21 -9.70
N GLY A 83 0.07 10.55 -10.82
CA GLY A 83 -1.24 9.91 -10.98
C GLY A 83 -1.48 8.80 -9.95
N GLY A 84 -0.45 7.99 -9.67
CA GLY A 84 -0.48 6.96 -8.64
C GLY A 84 -0.59 7.53 -7.23
N LEU A 85 0.13 8.62 -6.93
CA LEU A 85 -0.01 9.33 -5.65
C LEU A 85 -1.42 9.88 -5.49
N LEU A 86 -1.94 10.66 -6.45
CA LEU A 86 -3.27 11.26 -6.37
C LEU A 86 -4.37 10.19 -6.26
N GLY A 87 -4.38 9.22 -7.17
CA GLY A 87 -5.35 8.13 -7.15
C GLY A 87 -5.21 7.27 -5.91
N GLY A 88 -3.98 7.01 -5.46
CA GLY A 88 -3.72 6.21 -4.29
C GLY A 88 -4.13 6.88 -2.99
N LEU A 89 -3.85 8.18 -2.84
CA LEU A 89 -4.30 8.99 -1.70
C LEU A 89 -5.83 9.03 -1.64
N ALA A 90 -6.52 9.17 -2.77
CA ALA A 90 -7.98 9.13 -2.82
C ALA A 90 -8.54 7.77 -2.39
N LEU A 91 -7.94 6.66 -2.84
CA LEU A 91 -8.36 5.33 -2.46
C LEU A 91 -8.09 5.02 -0.97
N ILE A 92 -6.95 5.43 -0.43
CA ILE A 92 -6.65 5.28 1.00
C ILE A 92 -7.62 6.14 1.82
N PHE A 93 -7.95 7.35 1.37
CA PHE A 93 -8.98 8.17 2.01
C PHE A 93 -10.33 7.43 2.06
N LEU A 94 -10.78 6.84 0.95
CA LEU A 94 -12.01 6.03 0.93
C LEU A 94 -11.93 4.83 1.86
N SER A 95 -10.77 4.17 1.95
CA SER A 95 -10.54 3.09 2.92
C SER A 95 -10.73 3.56 4.36
N HIS A 96 -10.27 4.76 4.73
CA HIS A 96 -10.52 5.34 6.05
C HIS A 96 -12.02 5.63 6.28
N VAL A 97 -12.76 6.06 5.26
CA VAL A 97 -14.23 6.25 5.37
C VAL A 97 -14.91 4.91 5.63
N LEU A 98 -14.54 3.86 4.90
CA LEU A 98 -15.09 2.51 5.10
C LEU A 98 -14.71 1.95 6.47
N LEU A 99 -13.47 2.14 6.92
CA LEU A 99 -13.01 1.72 8.24
C LEU A 99 -13.78 2.44 9.35
N ALA A 100 -14.04 3.75 9.19
CA ALA A 100 -14.87 4.52 10.10
C ALA A 100 -16.30 3.99 10.20
N TYR A 101 -16.91 3.67 9.05
CA TYR A 101 -18.23 3.06 9.01
C TYR A 101 -18.25 1.68 9.69
N TRP A 102 -17.26 0.85 9.41
CA TRP A 102 -17.17 -0.50 10.01
C TRP A 102 -16.92 -0.43 11.52
N ALA A 103 -16.06 0.48 11.97
CA ALA A 103 -15.85 0.72 13.41
C ALA A 103 -17.16 1.13 14.10
N TRP A 104 -17.94 2.01 13.48
CA TRP A 104 -19.26 2.37 14.00
C TRP A 104 -20.21 1.17 14.04
N ALA A 105 -20.30 0.40 12.96
CA ALA A 105 -21.17 -0.77 12.89
C ALA A 105 -20.79 -1.81 13.97
N SER A 106 -19.50 -2.12 14.12
CA SER A 106 -19.04 -3.13 15.07
C SER A 106 -19.18 -2.67 16.53
N PHE A 107 -18.79 -1.44 16.87
CA PHE A 107 -18.71 -1.04 18.29
C PHE A 107 -19.94 -0.28 18.79
N VAL A 108 -20.61 0.50 17.94
CA VAL A 108 -21.74 1.34 18.35
C VAL A 108 -23.07 0.63 18.13
N ARG A 109 -23.24 -0.09 17.02
CA ARG A 109 -24.47 -0.83 16.74
C ARG A 109 -24.50 -2.17 17.47
N ASP A 110 -23.40 -2.93 17.41
CA ASP A 110 -23.36 -4.31 17.91
C ASP A 110 -22.80 -4.44 19.35
N GLY A 111 -22.32 -3.32 19.92
CA GLY A 111 -21.84 -3.19 21.30
C GLY A 111 -20.33 -3.36 21.46
N GLU A 112 -19.75 -2.89 22.57
CA GLU A 112 -18.32 -3.01 22.84
C GLU A 112 -17.99 -4.38 23.47
N GLY A 113 -17.61 -5.36 22.64
CA GLY A 113 -17.30 -6.71 23.07
C GLY A 113 -16.20 -7.39 22.25
N ALA A 114 -15.76 -8.57 22.72
CA ALA A 114 -14.74 -9.37 22.03
C ALA A 114 -15.20 -9.82 20.62
N SER A 115 -16.50 -10.07 20.44
CA SER A 115 -17.12 -10.37 19.14
C SER A 115 -16.97 -9.19 18.17
N SER A 116 -17.25 -7.98 18.62
CA SER A 116 -17.15 -6.76 17.82
C SER A 116 -15.72 -6.49 17.37
N MET A 117 -14.74 -6.77 18.24
CA MET A 117 -13.33 -6.70 17.86
C MET A 117 -12.94 -7.78 16.85
N ALA A 118 -13.46 -9.01 16.98
CA ALA A 118 -13.22 -10.09 16.03
C ALA A 118 -13.76 -9.75 14.62
N ASP A 119 -14.90 -9.06 14.54
CA ASP A 119 -15.49 -8.61 13.28
C ASP A 119 -14.76 -7.40 12.67
N PHE A 120 -14.22 -6.51 13.52
CA PHE A 120 -13.50 -5.32 13.07
C PHE A 120 -12.03 -5.61 12.70
N PHE A 121 -11.40 -6.58 13.35
CA PHE A 121 -9.97 -6.87 13.18
C PHE A 121 -9.55 -7.19 11.73
N PRO A 122 -10.31 -7.99 10.94
CA PRO A 122 -9.99 -8.20 9.53
C PRO A 122 -10.00 -6.91 8.71
N ALA A 123 -10.97 -6.01 8.96
CA ALA A 123 -11.04 -4.72 8.30
C ALA A 123 -9.84 -3.84 8.65
N LEU A 124 -9.39 -3.89 9.91
CA LEU A 124 -8.18 -3.21 10.37
C LEU A 124 -6.93 -3.71 9.64
N MET A 125 -6.73 -5.04 9.57
CA MET A 125 -5.59 -5.64 8.88
C MET A 125 -5.58 -5.31 7.38
N LEU A 126 -6.76 -5.30 6.75
CA LEU A 126 -6.89 -4.90 5.36
C LEU A 126 -6.53 -3.42 5.17
N ALA A 127 -7.00 -2.53 6.04
CA ALA A 127 -6.67 -1.11 5.98
C ALA A 127 -5.16 -0.85 6.15
N ASP A 128 -4.50 -1.57 7.06
CA ASP A 128 -3.06 -1.46 7.28
C ASP A 128 -2.23 -2.01 6.10
N ALA A 129 -2.71 -3.07 5.43
CA ALA A 129 -2.06 -3.64 4.25
C ALA A 129 -2.36 -2.87 2.95
N PHE A 130 -3.47 -2.14 2.89
CA PHE A 130 -3.96 -1.46 1.70
C PHE A 130 -2.95 -0.51 1.04
N PRO A 131 -2.23 0.37 1.78
CA PRO A 131 -1.14 1.19 1.25
C PRO A 131 -0.11 0.40 0.44
N PHE A 132 0.28 -0.78 0.95
CA PHE A 132 1.30 -1.62 0.34
C PHE A 132 0.77 -2.30 -0.93
N VAL A 133 -0.45 -2.85 -0.86
CA VAL A 133 -1.12 -3.46 -2.04
C VAL A 133 -1.25 -2.43 -3.16
N LEU A 134 -1.69 -1.21 -2.83
CA LEU A 134 -1.87 -0.14 -3.79
C LEU A 134 -0.55 0.28 -4.44
N TRP A 135 0.50 0.44 -3.65
CA TRP A 135 1.85 0.67 -4.17
C TRP A 135 2.31 -0.46 -5.10
N ALA A 136 2.10 -1.73 -4.71
CA ALA A 136 2.51 -2.88 -5.50
C ALA A 136 1.78 -2.95 -6.85
N LEU A 137 0.48 -2.64 -6.88
CA LEU A 137 -0.30 -2.54 -8.11
C LEU A 137 0.21 -1.41 -9.02
N ILE A 138 0.45 -0.22 -8.44
CA ILE A 138 0.97 0.92 -9.19
C ILE A 138 2.40 0.68 -9.67
N SER A 139 3.22 -0.06 -8.93
CA SER A 139 4.63 -0.34 -9.24
C SER A 139 4.86 -1.69 -9.92
N SER A 140 3.79 -2.43 -10.22
CA SER A 140 3.79 -3.81 -10.74
C SER A 140 4.79 -4.08 -11.85
N ARG A 141 4.88 -3.19 -12.86
CA ARG A 141 5.83 -3.35 -13.98
C ARG A 141 7.28 -3.29 -13.53
N VAL A 142 7.60 -2.31 -12.66
CA VAL A 142 8.95 -2.14 -12.11
C VAL A 142 9.31 -3.33 -11.22
N LEU A 143 8.35 -3.79 -10.40
CA LEU A 143 8.53 -4.96 -9.54
C LEU A 143 8.76 -6.23 -10.35
N ALA A 144 7.99 -6.44 -11.42
CA ALA A 144 8.16 -7.58 -12.32
C ALA A 144 9.55 -7.56 -12.99
N GLU A 145 9.97 -6.41 -13.53
CA GLU A 145 11.30 -6.26 -14.13
C GLU A 145 12.44 -6.51 -13.13
N ALA A 146 12.28 -6.06 -11.88
CA ALA A 146 13.25 -6.32 -10.83
C ALA A 146 13.29 -7.81 -10.46
N LEU A 147 12.13 -8.46 -10.35
CA LEU A 147 12.02 -9.87 -10.03
C LEU A 147 12.65 -10.77 -11.11
N PHE A 148 12.39 -10.48 -12.39
CA PHE A 148 12.96 -11.21 -13.52
C PHE A 148 14.48 -11.04 -13.66
N LYS A 149 15.07 -9.96 -13.11
CA LYS A 149 16.53 -9.79 -13.06
C LYS A 149 17.18 -10.64 -11.97
N VAL A 150 16.44 -10.94 -10.90
CA VAL A 150 16.96 -11.69 -9.74
C VAL A 150 16.75 -13.20 -9.90
N LEU A 151 15.63 -13.62 -10.49
CA LEU A 151 15.39 -15.02 -10.81
C LEU A 151 16.29 -15.44 -11.97
N PRO A 152 17.22 -16.39 -11.79
CA PRO A 152 17.93 -16.97 -12.92
C PRO A 152 16.87 -17.53 -13.87
N ARG A 153 16.88 -17.13 -15.14
CA ARG A 153 16.22 -17.94 -16.16
C ARG A 153 16.81 -19.34 -15.99
N ALA A 154 16.00 -20.29 -15.53
CA ALA A 154 16.33 -21.70 -15.61
C ALA A 154 16.64 -21.94 -17.10
N GLN A 155 17.92 -21.95 -17.44
CA GLN A 155 18.33 -22.14 -18.82
C GLN A 155 17.89 -23.55 -19.17
N GLU A 156 16.91 -23.62 -20.09
CA GLU A 156 16.72 -24.76 -20.96
C GLU A 156 18.10 -25.21 -21.42
N LYS A 157 18.56 -26.34 -20.87
CA LYS A 157 19.74 -27.03 -21.33
C LYS A 157 19.47 -27.31 -22.81
N PRO A 158 20.26 -26.77 -23.76
CA PRO A 158 20.14 -27.23 -25.13
C PRO A 158 20.45 -28.71 -25.07
N SER A 159 19.45 -29.54 -25.35
CA SER A 159 19.68 -30.95 -25.63
C SER A 159 20.55 -30.98 -26.89
N THR A 160 21.86 -30.94 -26.69
CA THR A 160 22.85 -31.41 -27.63
C THR A 160 22.56 -32.88 -27.85
N ASN A 161 21.61 -33.18 -28.74
CA ASN A 161 21.53 -34.49 -29.38
C ASN A 161 22.70 -34.58 -30.35
N SER A 162 23.86 -34.87 -29.75
CA SER A 162 24.93 -35.61 -30.36
C SER A 162 24.40 -37.00 -30.69
N ALA A 163 23.91 -37.19 -31.90
CA ALA A 163 23.82 -38.49 -32.55
C ALA A 163 23.80 -38.28 -34.07
N ASP A 164 24.79 -37.53 -34.56
CA ASP A 164 25.22 -37.57 -35.96
C ASP A 164 26.63 -38.15 -35.94
N GLU A 165 26.73 -39.46 -35.71
CA GLU A 165 27.95 -40.23 -35.91
C GLU A 165 27.56 -41.71 -35.95
N THR A 166 27.23 -42.22 -37.15
CA THR A 166 27.77 -43.50 -37.67
C THR A 166 27.42 -43.59 -39.16
N THR A 167 28.16 -42.84 -39.98
CA THR A 167 28.56 -43.35 -41.31
C THR A 167 29.65 -44.39 -41.09
N ALA A 168 29.37 -45.63 -41.48
CA ALA A 168 30.39 -46.62 -41.82
C ALA A 168 29.84 -47.49 -42.96
N ASP A 169 29.76 -46.89 -44.15
CA ASP A 169 29.93 -47.60 -45.41
C ASP A 169 31.42 -47.95 -45.53
N GLN A 170 31.77 -49.23 -45.36
CA GLN A 170 32.89 -49.92 -46.02
C GLN A 170 32.59 -51.43 -46.11
#